data_AF-A0A2M9MZQ9-F1
#
_entry.id   AF-A0A2M9MZQ9-F1
#
_cell.length_a   1.000
_cell.length_b   1.000
_cell.length_c   1.000
_cell.angle_alpha   90.00
_cell.angle_beta   90.00
_cell.angle_gamma   90.00
#
_symmetry.space_group_name_H-M   'P 1'
#
loop_
_entity.id
_entity.type
_entity.pdbx_description
1 polymer ?
#
loop_
_entity_poly.entity_id
_entity_poly.type
_entity_poly.pdbx_seq_one_letter_code
_entity_poly.pdbx_strand_id
1 'polypeptide(L)'
;MAARFEMNQVMNLVPQGVKLLGELDAYTKSTDLDPKLRELVKIRASQINGCVYCLSYHSADARKSGESEMRLYCLSAWEESNLYSEMEKAALELTEHVTLLPSLKVPDHVYHNVRKYFSETQYINLTMLIVMINSWNRMSVAMGFTPEAE
;
A
#
# COMPACT_ATOMS: atom_id res chain seq x y z
N MET A 1 -6.76 -16.10 -14.74
CA MET A 1 -7.80 -16.69 -13.87
C MET A 1 -9.00 -15.77 -13.97
N ALA A 2 -10.21 -16.26 -14.25
CA ALA A 2 -11.39 -15.41 -14.31
C ALA A 2 -11.71 -14.85 -12.91
N ALA A 3 -12.25 -13.63 -12.83
CA ALA A 3 -12.66 -13.04 -11.57
C ALA A 3 -13.76 -13.90 -10.92
N ARG A 4 -13.70 -14.08 -9.59
CA ARG A 4 -14.73 -14.82 -8.84
C ARG A 4 -15.96 -13.95 -8.60
N PHE A 5 -15.76 -12.64 -8.49
CA PHE A 5 -16.79 -11.62 -8.34
C PHE A 5 -16.39 -10.38 -9.14
N GLU A 6 -17.41 -9.64 -9.60
CA GLU A 6 -17.23 -8.29 -10.14
C GLU A 6 -17.28 -7.25 -9.01
N MET A 7 -16.51 -6.16 -9.09
CA MET A 7 -16.51 -5.11 -8.05
C MET A 7 -17.91 -4.54 -7.81
N ASN A 8 -18.67 -4.28 -8.89
CA ASN A 8 -20.06 -3.81 -8.80
C ASN A 8 -20.98 -4.81 -8.09
N GLN A 9 -20.75 -6.10 -8.29
CA GLN A 9 -21.49 -7.15 -7.59
C GLN A 9 -21.19 -7.12 -6.09
N VAL A 10 -19.92 -7.01 -5.71
CA VAL A 10 -19.50 -6.92 -4.30
C VAL A 10 -20.09 -5.70 -3.61
N MET A 11 -20.06 -4.54 -4.28
CA MET A 11 -20.68 -3.30 -3.76
C MET A 11 -22.19 -3.44 -3.54
N ASN A 12 -22.89 -4.20 -4.38
CA ASN A 12 -24.33 -4.43 -4.21
C ASN A 12 -24.66 -5.45 -3.11
N LEU A 13 -23.84 -6.49 -2.96
CA LEU A 13 -24.08 -7.55 -1.97
C LEU A 13 -23.70 -7.13 -0.54
N VAL A 14 -22.61 -6.37 -0.38
CA VAL A 14 -22.08 -5.95 0.93
C VAL A 14 -21.73 -4.45 0.94
N PRO A 15 -22.70 -3.56 0.67
CA PRO A 15 -22.45 -2.12 0.50
C PRO A 15 -21.79 -1.47 1.72
N GLN A 16 -22.21 -1.85 2.94
CA GLN A 16 -21.63 -1.32 4.16
C GLN A 16 -20.17 -1.76 4.35
N GLY A 17 -19.83 -3.01 3.98
CA GLY A 17 -18.47 -3.53 4.09
C GLY A 17 -17.50 -2.79 3.16
N VAL A 18 -17.90 -2.59 1.90
CA VAL A 18 -17.10 -1.81 0.93
C VAL A 18 -16.99 -0.35 1.37
N LYS A 19 -18.09 0.24 1.87
CA LYS A 19 -18.09 1.62 2.37
C LYS A 19 -17.05 1.84 3.46
N LEU A 20 -16.95 0.94 4.44
CA LEU A 20 -15.99 1.06 5.54
C LEU A 20 -14.53 1.03 5.04
N LEU A 21 -14.22 0.21 4.04
CA LEU A 21 -12.88 0.19 3.43
C LEU A 21 -12.61 1.46 2.61
N GLY A 22 -13.64 1.99 1.93
CA GLY A 22 -13.56 3.28 1.26
C GLY A 22 -13.34 4.44 2.22
N GLU A 23 -13.98 4.44 3.39
CA GLU A 23 -13.79 5.43 4.45
C GLU A 23 -12.37 5.37 5.03
N LEU A 24 -11.82 4.17 5.20
CA LEU A 24 -10.43 3.99 5.62
C LEU A 24 -9.45 4.52 4.55
N ASP A 25 -9.67 4.23 3.26
CA ASP A 25 -8.86 4.82 2.18
C ASP A 25 -8.96 6.35 2.18
N ALA A 26 -10.17 6.91 2.30
CA ALA A 26 -10.40 8.35 2.37
C ALA A 26 -9.68 9.00 3.56
N TYR A 27 -9.68 8.36 4.73
CA TYR A 27 -8.90 8.79 5.88
C TYR A 27 -7.41 8.81 5.58
N THR A 28 -6.84 7.74 5.01
CA THR A 28 -5.39 7.73 4.68
C THR A 28 -5.02 8.83 3.67
N LYS A 29 -5.96 9.21 2.79
CA LYS A 29 -5.84 10.32 1.85
C LYS A 29 -5.88 11.72 2.51
N SER A 30 -6.50 11.86 3.67
CA SER A 30 -6.56 13.13 4.41
C SER A 30 -5.41 13.35 5.40
N THR A 31 -4.56 12.35 5.60
CA THR A 31 -3.34 12.46 6.43
C THR A 31 -2.32 13.42 5.82
N ASP A 32 -1.36 13.84 6.65
CA ASP A 32 -0.22 14.70 6.30
C ASP A 32 0.93 13.95 5.60
N LEU A 33 0.74 12.68 5.26
CA LEU A 33 1.73 11.89 4.53
C LEU A 33 1.83 12.34 3.08
N ASP A 34 3.07 12.43 2.57
CA ASP A 34 3.33 12.81 1.19
C ASP A 34 2.58 11.89 0.19
N PRO A 35 1.86 12.44 -0.80
CA PRO A 35 1.09 11.65 -1.76
C PRO A 35 1.90 10.59 -2.50
N LYS A 36 3.15 10.88 -2.88
CA LYS A 36 4.01 9.91 -3.57
C LYS A 36 4.42 8.80 -2.62
N LEU A 37 4.83 9.14 -1.40
CA LEU A 37 5.14 8.14 -0.36
C LEU A 37 3.98 7.18 -0.14
N ARG A 38 2.74 7.70 -0.09
CA ARG A 38 1.56 6.85 0.09
C ARG A 38 1.42 5.82 -1.03
N GLU A 39 1.62 6.21 -2.28
CA GLU A 39 1.52 5.26 -3.39
C GLU A 39 2.70 4.27 -3.41
N LEU A 40 3.92 4.66 -3.04
CA LEU A 40 5.04 3.72 -2.89
C LEU A 40 4.74 2.63 -1.85
N VAL A 41 4.21 3.02 -0.69
CA VAL A 41 3.79 2.07 0.37
C VAL A 41 2.72 1.12 -0.16
N LYS A 42 1.70 1.65 -0.85
CA LYS A 42 0.61 0.83 -1.39
C LYS A 42 1.11 -0.14 -2.46
N ILE A 43 1.98 0.31 -3.36
CA ILE A 43 2.57 -0.53 -4.40
C ILE A 43 3.45 -1.60 -3.78
N ARG A 44 4.32 -1.26 -2.82
CA ARG A 44 5.24 -2.23 -2.20
C ARG A 44 4.50 -3.34 -1.46
N ALA A 45 3.50 -3.00 -0.65
CA ALA A 45 2.64 -3.99 0.00
C ALA A 45 1.93 -4.89 -1.04
N SER A 46 1.45 -4.29 -2.14
CA SER A 46 0.77 -5.01 -3.21
C SER A 46 1.70 -5.94 -4.00
N GLN A 47 2.98 -5.57 -4.18
CA GLN A 47 4.01 -6.43 -4.78
C GLN A 47 4.22 -7.69 -3.92
N ILE A 48 4.38 -7.51 -2.61
CA ILE A 48 4.58 -8.61 -1.66
C ILE A 48 3.36 -9.54 -1.64
N ASN A 49 2.16 -8.97 -1.63
CA ASN A 49 0.91 -9.74 -1.57
C ASN A 49 0.45 -10.30 -2.93
N GLY A 50 1.11 -9.95 -4.04
CA GLY A 50 0.74 -10.40 -5.39
C GLY A 50 -0.63 -9.88 -5.88
N CYS A 51 -1.06 -8.68 -5.46
CA CYS A 51 -2.33 -8.10 -5.89
C CYS A 51 -2.20 -7.34 -7.22
N VAL A 52 -2.42 -8.01 -8.37
CA VAL A 52 -2.31 -7.38 -9.70
C VAL A 52 -3.27 -6.20 -9.90
N TYR A 53 -4.50 -6.30 -9.39
CA TYR A 53 -5.48 -5.20 -9.44
C TYR A 53 -4.96 -3.96 -8.71
N CYS A 54 -4.46 -4.15 -7.49
CA CYS A 54 -3.94 -3.08 -6.65
C CYS A 54 -2.66 -2.46 -7.26
N LEU A 55 -1.78 -3.29 -7.83
CA LEU A 55 -0.58 -2.83 -8.53
C LEU A 55 -0.93 -1.93 -9.72
N SER A 56 -1.88 -2.36 -10.56
CA SER A 56 -2.34 -1.55 -11.70
C SER A 56 -2.92 -0.22 -11.23
N TYR A 57 -3.80 -0.25 -10.23
CA TYR A 57 -4.48 0.94 -9.71
C TYR A 57 -3.49 1.95 -9.12
N HIS A 58 -2.65 1.51 -8.18
CA HIS A 58 -1.73 2.40 -7.47
C HIS A 58 -0.55 2.86 -8.35
N SER A 59 -0.12 2.06 -9.33
CA SER A 59 0.87 2.52 -10.31
C SER A 59 0.30 3.62 -11.21
N ALA A 60 -0.98 3.55 -11.59
CA ALA A 60 -1.62 4.64 -12.32
C ALA A 60 -1.71 5.92 -11.47
N ASP A 61 -2.09 5.82 -10.20
CA ASP A 61 -2.20 6.98 -9.31
C ASP A 61 -0.83 7.57 -8.91
N ALA A 62 0.20 6.74 -8.76
CA ALA A 62 1.57 7.20 -8.54
C ALA A 62 2.06 8.05 -9.73
N ARG A 63 1.82 7.60 -10.96
CA ARG A 63 2.16 8.35 -12.18
C ARG A 63 1.42 9.68 -12.25
N LYS A 64 0.12 9.70 -11.95
CA LYS A 64 -0.67 10.95 -11.87
C LYS A 64 -0.12 11.91 -10.81
N SER A 65 0.45 11.38 -9.73
CA SER A 65 1.08 12.16 -8.65
C SER A 65 2.52 12.59 -8.98
N GLY A 66 3.02 12.30 -10.19
CA GLY A 66 4.36 12.69 -10.65
C GLY A 66 5.49 11.79 -10.14
N GLU A 67 5.19 10.54 -9.78
CA GLU A 67 6.21 9.51 -9.56
C GLU A 67 6.85 9.09 -10.88
N SER A 68 8.13 8.70 -10.84
CA SER A 68 8.87 8.28 -12.04
C SER A 68 8.79 6.77 -12.27
N GLU A 69 8.73 6.36 -13.55
CA GLU A 69 8.75 4.94 -13.94
C GLU A 69 9.97 4.21 -13.36
N MET A 70 11.14 4.83 -13.38
CA MET A 70 12.38 4.24 -12.85
C MET A 70 12.25 3.89 -11.37
N ARG A 71 11.66 4.78 -10.57
CA ARG A 71 11.36 4.49 -9.16
C ARG A 71 10.34 3.35 -9.07
N LEU A 72 9.21 3.43 -9.77
CA LEU A 72 8.20 2.37 -9.74
C LEU A 72 8.76 0.97 -10.06
N TYR A 73 9.62 0.86 -11.08
CA TYR A 73 10.23 -0.41 -11.48
C TYR A 73 11.25 -0.92 -10.44
N CYS A 74 12.06 -0.02 -9.88
CA CYS A 74 13.07 -0.38 -8.87
C CYS A 74 12.50 -0.57 -7.46
N LEU A 75 11.22 -0.28 -7.21
CA LEU A 75 10.61 -0.34 -5.87
C LEU A 75 10.70 -1.72 -5.22
N SER A 76 10.70 -2.80 -6.00
CA SER A 76 10.85 -4.15 -5.45
C SER A 76 12.24 -4.44 -4.88
N ALA A 77 13.23 -3.60 -5.18
CA ALA A 77 14.61 -3.66 -4.73
C ALA A 77 15.05 -2.33 -4.07
N TRP A 78 14.14 -1.70 -3.32
CA TRP A 78 14.32 -0.36 -2.76
C TRP A 78 15.52 -0.24 -1.79
N GLU A 79 15.85 -1.31 -1.06
CA GLU A 79 16.92 -1.34 -0.06
C GLU A 79 18.28 -0.94 -0.68
N GLU A 80 18.58 -1.55 -1.83
CA GLU A 80 19.82 -1.38 -2.60
C GLU A 80 19.83 -0.11 -3.46
N SER A 81 18.70 0.61 -3.53
CA SER A 81 18.55 1.75 -4.44
C SER A 81 18.92 3.07 -3.76
N ASN A 82 19.60 3.94 -4.49
CA ASN A 82 19.82 5.34 -4.11
C ASN A 82 18.68 6.28 -4.58
N LEU A 83 17.64 5.73 -5.22
CA LEU A 83 16.52 6.51 -5.73
C LEU A 83 15.57 6.97 -4.63
N TYR A 84 15.60 6.32 -3.46
CA TYR A 84 14.74 6.60 -2.32
C TYR A 84 15.53 7.28 -1.20
N SER A 85 14.92 8.29 -0.59
CA SER A 85 15.45 8.93 0.62
C SER A 85 15.41 7.99 1.82
N GLU A 86 16.23 8.25 2.85
CA GLU A 86 16.22 7.47 4.09
C GLU A 86 14.85 7.48 4.80
N MET A 87 14.10 8.58 4.66
CA MET A 87 12.72 8.69 5.17
C MET A 87 11.77 7.74 4.43
N GLU A 88 11.85 7.66 3.11
CA GLU A 88 11.06 6.71 2.31
C GLU A 88 11.47 5.26 2.61
N LYS A 89 12.78 4.99 2.72
CA LYS A 89 13.31 3.67 3.08
C LYS A 89 12.79 3.19 4.44
N ALA A 90 12.76 4.06 5.45
CA ALA A 90 12.19 3.72 6.75
C ALA A 90 10.70 3.37 6.67
N ALA A 91 9.93 4.08 5.84
CA ALA A 91 8.53 3.77 5.62
C ALA A 91 8.32 2.46 4.84
N LEU A 92 9.18 2.16 3.87
CA LEU A 92 9.16 0.90 3.12
C LEU A 92 9.55 -0.29 4.01
N GLU A 93 10.55 -0.13 4.89
CA GLU A 93 10.92 -1.13 5.90
C GLU A 93 9.72 -1.49 6.79
N LEU A 94 9.03 -0.48 7.36
CA LEU A 94 7.82 -0.72 8.13
C LEU A 94 6.73 -1.40 7.29
N THR A 95 6.59 -1.01 6.02
CA THR A 95 5.63 -1.62 5.09
C THR A 95 5.88 -3.11 4.92
N GLU A 96 7.14 -3.53 4.75
CA GLU A 96 7.49 -4.94 4.63
C GLU A 96 7.23 -5.70 5.93
N HIS A 97 7.67 -5.16 7.07
CA HIS A 97 7.50 -5.78 8.39
C HIS A 97 6.03 -5.99 8.76
N VAL A 98 5.18 -4.99 8.51
CA VAL A 98 3.74 -5.09 8.77
C VAL A 98 3.04 -5.99 7.75
N THR A 99 3.47 -6.00 6.48
CA THR A 99 2.88 -6.87 5.45
C THR A 99 3.24 -8.34 5.69
N LEU A 100 4.49 -8.63 6.06
CA LEU A 100 5.03 -9.95 6.36
C LEU A 100 4.99 -10.26 7.86
N LEU A 101 4.02 -9.71 8.59
CA LEU A 101 3.89 -9.81 10.05
C LEU A 101 4.05 -11.23 10.63
N PRO A 102 3.55 -12.33 10.00
CA PRO A 102 3.78 -13.68 10.50
C PRO A 102 5.27 -14.04 10.59
N SER A 103 6.07 -13.59 9.62
CA SER A 103 7.48 -13.95 9.45
C SER A 103 8.44 -12.94 10.10
N LEU A 104 8.21 -11.64 9.89
CA LEU A 104 9.17 -10.60 10.28
C LEU A 104 8.87 -9.96 11.64
N LYS A 105 7.61 -9.99 12.08
CA LYS A 105 7.13 -9.16 13.21
C LYS A 105 7.45 -7.67 12.99
N VAL A 106 7.28 -6.85 14.02
CA VAL A 106 7.71 -5.45 14.02
C VAL A 106 8.61 -5.25 15.25
N PRO A 107 9.93 -5.48 15.12
CA PRO A 107 10.85 -5.30 16.23
C PRO A 107 11.09 -3.81 16.52
N ASP A 108 11.51 -3.49 17.75
CA ASP A 108 11.68 -2.11 18.21
C ASP A 108 12.61 -1.27 17.33
N HIS A 109 13.64 -1.86 16.72
CA HIS A 109 14.55 -1.09 15.86
C HIS A 109 13.84 -0.51 14.61
N VAL A 110 12.83 -1.20 14.07
CA VAL A 110 12.01 -0.70 12.95
C VAL A 110 11.20 0.51 13.41
N TYR A 111 10.55 0.40 14.57
CA TYR A 111 9.84 1.53 15.17
C TYR A 111 10.77 2.74 15.36
N HIS A 112 11.93 2.53 16.00
CA HIS A 112 12.90 3.60 16.24
C HIS A 112 13.44 4.18 14.94
N ASN A 113 13.64 3.37 13.89
CA ASN A 113 14.11 3.85 12.59
C ASN A 113 13.10 4.79 11.92
N VAL A 114 11.82 4.39 11.88
CA VAL A 114 10.73 5.23 11.34
C VAL A 114 10.61 6.51 12.15
N ARG A 115 10.70 6.44 13.48
CA ARG A 115 10.55 7.60 14.36
C ARG A 115 11.66 8.65 14.25
N LYS A 116 12.77 8.37 13.56
CA LYS A 116 13.76 9.40 13.20
C LYS A 116 13.19 10.44 12.22
N TYR A 117 12.20 10.06 11.42
CA TYR A 117 11.69 10.86 10.30
C TYR A 117 10.21 11.24 10.43
N PHE A 118 9.41 10.38 11.05
CA PHE A 118 7.96 10.56 11.18
C PHE A 118 7.59 10.82 12.63
N SER A 119 6.73 11.79 12.91
CA SER A 119 6.10 11.99 14.23
C SER A 119 5.28 10.77 14.67
N GLU A 120 4.83 10.72 15.92
CA GLU A 120 3.98 9.63 16.42
C GLU A 120 2.66 9.54 15.62
N THR A 121 2.02 10.68 15.37
CA THR A 121 0.83 10.75 14.53
C THR A 121 1.11 10.22 13.12
N GLN A 122 2.24 10.60 12.52
CA GLN A 122 2.61 10.12 11.20
C GLN A 122 2.94 8.61 11.18
N TYR A 123 3.57 8.08 12.23
CA TYR A 123 3.79 6.64 12.37
C TYR A 123 2.47 5.86 12.43
N ILE A 124 1.50 6.36 13.20
CA ILE A 124 0.16 5.77 13.29
C ILE A 124 -0.55 5.85 11.93
N ASN A 125 -0.51 7.02 11.28
CA ASN A 125 -1.08 7.23 9.94
C ASN A 125 -0.45 6.29 8.90
N LEU A 126 0.86 6.11 8.94
CA LEU A 126 1.60 5.19 8.06
C LEU A 126 1.20 3.74 8.33
N THR A 127 1.06 3.35 9.59
CA THR A 127 0.58 2.01 9.97
C THR A 127 -0.86 1.78 9.47
N MET A 128 -1.75 2.76 9.63
CA MET A 128 -3.12 2.72 9.13
C MET A 128 -3.15 2.59 7.60
N LEU A 129 -2.28 3.31 6.88
CA LEU A 129 -2.12 3.18 5.44
C LEU A 129 -1.68 1.75 5.04
N ILE A 130 -0.70 1.18 5.74
CA ILE A 130 -0.21 -0.18 5.45
C ILE A 130 -1.32 -1.22 5.71
N VAL A 131 -2.08 -1.09 6.80
CA VAL A 131 -3.21 -1.97 7.12
C VAL A 131 -4.34 -1.83 6.08
N MET A 132 -4.63 -0.60 5.66
CA MET A 132 -5.63 -0.31 4.63
C MET A 132 -5.28 -1.03 3.32
N ILE A 133 -4.05 -0.88 2.80
CA ILE A 133 -3.68 -1.55 1.56
C ILE A 133 -3.61 -3.07 1.71
N ASN A 134 -3.16 -3.58 2.86
CA ASN A 134 -3.15 -5.01 3.15
C ASN A 134 -4.57 -5.60 3.15
N SER A 135 -5.57 -4.81 3.55
CA SER A 135 -6.99 -5.21 3.51
C SER A 135 -7.49 -5.29 2.06
N TRP A 136 -7.20 -4.27 1.24
CA TRP A 136 -7.54 -4.29 -0.19
C TRP A 136 -6.84 -5.41 -0.95
N ASN A 137 -5.56 -5.66 -0.68
CA ASN A 137 -4.82 -6.76 -1.29
C ASN A 137 -5.50 -8.11 -1.01
N ARG A 138 -5.85 -8.36 0.26
CA ARG A 138 -6.52 -9.61 0.67
C ARG A 138 -7.86 -9.78 -0.02
N MET A 139 -8.69 -8.73 -0.03
CA MET A 139 -9.99 -8.79 -0.72
C MET A 139 -9.82 -9.03 -2.21
N SER A 140 -9.00 -8.22 -2.89
CA SER A 140 -8.83 -8.30 -4.34
C SER A 140 -8.31 -9.66 -4.79
N VAL A 141 -7.31 -10.21 -4.09
CA VAL A 141 -6.77 -11.54 -4.39
C VAL A 141 -7.79 -12.64 -4.10
N ALA A 142 -8.49 -12.58 -2.96
CA ALA A 142 -9.50 -13.58 -2.59
C ALA A 142 -10.71 -13.55 -3.55
N MET A 143 -11.10 -12.38 -4.04
CA MET A 143 -12.19 -12.21 -5.01
C MET A 143 -11.75 -12.40 -6.46
N GLY A 144 -10.44 -12.49 -6.71
CA GLY A 144 -9.88 -12.74 -8.04
C GLY A 144 -9.97 -11.52 -8.96
N PHE A 145 -9.96 -10.29 -8.42
CA PHE A 145 -10.00 -9.08 -9.24
C PHE A 145 -8.75 -8.98 -10.11
N THR A 146 -8.96 -8.62 -11.37
CA THR A 146 -7.91 -8.32 -12.36
C THR A 146 -8.13 -6.91 -12.89
N PRO A 147 -7.06 -6.19 -13.30
CA PRO A 147 -7.24 -4.95 -14.03
C PRO A 147 -8.05 -5.17 -15.32
N GLU A 148 -8.75 -4.14 -15.77
CA GLU A 148 -9.34 -4.14 -17.11
C GLU A 148 -8.23 -4.26 -18.16
N ALA A 149 -8.47 -5.03 -19.21
CA ALA A 149 -7.54 -5.11 -20.34
C ALA A 149 -7.51 -3.74 -21.05
N GLU A 150 -6.30 -3.26 -21.37
CA GLU A 150 -6.11 -2.08 -22.22
C GLU A 150 -6.59 -2.33 -23.66
#